data_AF-A0A7Y0FXS9-F1
#
_entry.id   AF-A0A7Y0FXS9-F1
#
_cell.length_a   1.000
_cell.length_b   1.000
_cell.length_c   1.000
_cell.angle_alpha   90.00
_cell.angle_beta   90.00
_cell.angle_gamma   90.00
#
_symmetry.space_group_name_H-M   'P 1'
#
loop_
_entity.id
_entity.type
_entity.pdbx_description
1 polymer ?
#
loop_
_entity_poly.entity_id
_entity_poly.type
_entity_poly.pdbx_seq_one_letter_code
_entity_poly.pdbx_strand_id
1 'polypeptide(L)'
;MEEVLKAKTPDVQALKQNEKKWSPTLMKAGWSAFPNIIIEKQRALGLDALDMNILLHLVQYWWLEENVPHPSVATIADAIGVTTRTIQKRVSALQAAGLITREERRHAKFGSQTNLYRFDGLIKACMPFAQEKVEAAKKKAEENKERVKRKKPKLVVNNDDLG
;
A
#
# COMPACT_ATOMS: atom_id res chain seq x y z
N MET A 1 19.97 -24.12 14.10
CA MET A 1 19.39 -24.13 12.74
C MET A 1 18.63 -22.83 12.61
N GLU A 2 19.32 -21.81 12.10
CA GLU A 2 18.82 -20.44 12.03
C GLU A 2 18.18 -20.27 10.64
N GLU A 3 16.86 -20.30 10.61
CA GLU A 3 16.09 -20.15 9.38
C GLU A 3 16.10 -18.67 9.00
N VAL A 4 17.04 -18.30 8.12
CA VAL A 4 17.13 -16.97 7.54
C VAL A 4 15.83 -16.70 6.78
N LEU A 5 14.97 -15.86 7.37
CA LEU A 5 13.73 -15.38 6.79
C LEU A 5 14.04 -14.65 5.48
N LYS A 6 13.96 -15.36 4.35
CA LYS A 6 13.95 -14.74 3.03
C LYS A 6 12.66 -13.94 2.91
N ALA A 7 12.77 -12.61 2.93
CA ALA A 7 11.71 -11.70 2.53
C ALA A 7 11.13 -12.18 1.19
N LYS A 8 9.80 -12.38 1.15
CA LYS A 8 9.06 -12.84 -0.03
C LYS A 8 9.37 -11.87 -1.17
N THR A 9 10.20 -12.29 -2.12
CA THR A 9 10.59 -11.45 -3.26
C THR A 9 9.30 -11.00 -3.97
N PRO A 10 9.15 -9.70 -4.31
CA PRO A 10 8.01 -9.26 -5.10
C PRO A 10 7.93 -10.11 -6.37
N ASP A 11 6.72 -10.42 -6.83
CA ASP A 11 6.53 -11.18 -8.06
C ASP A 11 7.38 -10.54 -9.17
N VAL A 12 8.42 -11.25 -9.60
CA VAL A 12 9.40 -10.77 -10.59
C VAL A 12 8.67 -10.38 -11.89
N GLN A 13 7.54 -11.02 -12.19
CA GLN A 13 6.71 -10.65 -13.33
C GLN A 13 6.02 -9.31 -13.12
N ALA A 14 5.48 -9.04 -11.93
CA ALA A 14 4.88 -7.75 -11.60
C ALA A 14 5.90 -6.61 -11.64
N LEU A 15 7.12 -6.83 -11.16
CA LEU A 15 8.22 -5.87 -11.26
C LEU A 15 8.55 -5.54 -12.73
N LYS A 16 8.69 -6.57 -13.58
CA LYS A 16 8.93 -6.37 -15.02
C LYS A 16 7.81 -5.60 -15.72
N GLN A 17 6.55 -5.82 -15.33
CA GLN A 17 5.43 -5.03 -15.86
C GLN A 17 5.46 -3.58 -15.38
N ASN A 18 5.83 -3.35 -14.12
CA ASN A 18 6.00 -1.99 -13.60
C ASN A 18 7.16 -1.24 -14.28
N GLU A 19 8.28 -1.91 -14.58
CA GLU A 19 9.37 -1.32 -15.37
C GLU A 19 8.94 -0.94 -16.78
N LYS A 20 8.11 -1.77 -17.44
CA LYS A 20 7.53 -1.40 -18.74
C LYS A 20 6.62 -0.17 -18.65
N LYS A 21 5.89 -0.02 -17.55
CA LYS A 21 4.98 1.12 -17.32
C LYS A 21 5.73 2.41 -16.98
N TRP A 22 6.72 2.34 -16.09
CA TRP A 22 7.35 3.52 -15.47
C TRP A 22 8.80 3.74 -15.90
N SER A 23 9.33 2.92 -16.80
CA SER A 23 10.76 2.82 -17.14
C SER A 23 11.63 2.19 -16.04
N PRO A 24 12.71 1.48 -16.41
CA PRO A 24 13.68 0.96 -15.44
C PRO A 24 14.34 2.04 -14.58
N THR A 25 14.57 3.24 -15.13
CA THR A 25 15.25 4.33 -14.42
C THR A 25 14.44 4.80 -13.21
N LEU A 26 13.12 5.00 -13.36
CA LEU A 26 12.27 5.39 -12.24
C LEU A 26 12.16 4.27 -11.21
N MET A 27 12.01 3.03 -11.65
CA MET A 27 11.94 1.89 -10.73
C MET A 27 13.24 1.71 -9.93
N LYS A 28 14.41 1.98 -10.54
CA LYS A 28 15.72 1.94 -9.89
C LYS A 28 15.93 3.09 -8.90
N ALA A 29 15.32 4.26 -9.13
CA ALA A 29 15.39 5.40 -8.21
C ALA A 29 14.65 5.15 -6.88
N GLY A 30 13.79 4.14 -6.85
CA GLY A 30 13.04 3.72 -5.67
C GLY A 30 11.54 3.78 -5.93
N TRP A 31 10.81 2.89 -5.28
CA TRP A 31 9.36 2.84 -5.30
C TRP A 31 8.86 2.37 -3.94
N SER A 32 7.64 2.78 -3.60
CA SER A 32 7.00 2.35 -2.36
C SER A 32 5.73 1.58 -2.68
N ALA A 33 5.55 0.44 -2.01
CA ALA A 33 4.31 -0.31 -2.08
C ALA A 33 3.23 0.43 -1.27
N PHE A 34 2.19 0.91 -1.94
CA PHE A 34 1.05 1.55 -1.27
C PHE A 34 -0.25 0.81 -1.63
N PRO A 35 -0.98 0.25 -0.65
CA PRO A 35 -2.21 -0.48 -0.94
C PRO A 35 -3.29 0.40 -1.59
N ASN A 36 -3.73 0.02 -2.80
CA ASN A 36 -4.76 0.75 -3.54
C ASN A 36 -6.08 0.90 -2.78
N ILE A 37 -6.39 -0.01 -1.86
CA ILE A 37 -7.61 0.07 -1.07
C ILE A 37 -7.66 1.35 -0.22
N ILE A 38 -6.51 1.86 0.24
CA ILE A 38 -6.42 3.11 0.99
C ILE A 38 -6.80 4.29 0.09
N ILE A 39 -6.29 4.32 -1.14
CA ILE A 39 -6.62 5.35 -2.14
C ILE A 39 -8.11 5.32 -2.47
N GLU A 40 -8.64 4.13 -2.77
CA GLU A 40 -10.04 3.95 -3.15
C GLU A 40 -11.02 4.28 -2.02
N LYS A 41 -10.62 4.02 -0.78
CA LYS A 41 -11.45 4.22 0.42
C LYS A 41 -11.06 5.46 1.22
N GLN A 42 -10.27 6.40 0.65
CA GLN A 42 -9.82 7.60 1.36
C GLN A 42 -10.98 8.32 2.10
N ARG A 43 -12.12 8.50 1.41
CA ARG A 43 -13.29 9.19 1.98
C ARG A 43 -13.95 8.38 3.09
N ALA A 44 -14.02 7.06 2.93
CA ALA A 44 -14.59 6.18 3.94
C ALA A 44 -13.71 6.09 5.19
N LEU A 45 -12.40 6.30 5.03
CA LEU A 45 -11.43 6.39 6.12
C LEU A 45 -11.37 7.79 6.77
N GLY A 46 -12.15 8.76 6.25
CA GLY A 46 -12.12 10.14 6.74
C GLY A 46 -10.83 10.91 6.39
N LEU A 47 -10.05 10.40 5.44
CA LEU A 47 -8.80 11.01 5.00
C LEU A 47 -9.09 12.08 3.95
N ASP A 48 -8.41 13.23 4.07
CA ASP A 48 -8.37 14.20 2.99
C ASP A 48 -7.06 14.20 2.20
N ALA A 49 -6.96 15.08 1.21
CA ALA A 49 -5.81 15.15 0.32
C ALA A 49 -4.49 15.40 1.05
N LEU A 50 -4.52 16.18 2.13
CA LEU A 50 -3.32 16.50 2.91
C LEU A 50 -2.91 15.29 3.76
N ASP A 51 -3.88 14.61 4.35
CA ASP A 51 -3.64 13.37 5.09
C ASP A 51 -3.06 12.28 4.18
N MET A 52 -3.60 12.11 2.97
CA MET A 52 -3.08 11.18 1.97
C MET A 52 -1.63 11.49 1.58
N ASN A 53 -1.30 12.77 1.33
CA ASN A 53 0.07 13.17 1.01
C ASN A 53 1.03 12.92 2.18
N ILE A 54 0.60 13.17 3.42
CA ILE A 54 1.40 12.85 4.62
C ILE A 54 1.68 11.35 4.68
N LEU A 55 0.67 10.50 4.48
CA LEU A 55 0.83 9.04 4.49
C LEU A 55 1.81 8.58 3.41
N LEU A 56 1.73 9.12 2.19
CA LEU A 56 2.65 8.79 1.09
C LEU A 56 4.11 9.14 1.44
N HIS A 57 4.34 10.34 1.99
CA HIS A 57 5.68 10.73 2.43
C HIS A 57 6.18 9.86 3.58
N LEU A 58 5.33 9.48 4.54
CA LEU A 58 5.73 8.57 5.61
C LEU A 58 6.10 7.18 5.07
N VAL A 59 5.29 6.63 4.16
CA VAL A 59 5.52 5.30 3.55
C VAL A 59 6.83 5.27 2.75
N GLN A 60 7.23 6.37 2.10
CA GLN A 60 8.53 6.47 1.43
C GLN A 60 9.72 6.18 2.36
N TYR A 61 9.61 6.49 3.66
CA TYR A 61 10.65 6.22 4.65
C TYR A 61 10.51 4.85 5.33
N TRP A 62 9.50 4.05 4.97
CA TRP A 62 9.24 2.75 5.58
C TRP A 62 9.82 1.61 4.73
N TRP A 63 11.11 1.31 4.93
CA TRP A 63 11.86 0.35 4.11
C TRP A 63 11.81 -1.10 4.63
N LEU A 64 11.69 -1.28 5.95
CA LEU A 64 11.59 -2.57 6.62
C LEU A 64 10.44 -2.51 7.62
N GLU A 65 9.73 -3.62 7.81
CA GLU A 65 8.63 -3.71 8.78
C GLU A 65 9.07 -3.27 10.18
N GLU A 66 10.26 -3.71 10.60
CA GLU A 66 10.86 -3.39 11.91
C GLU A 66 11.34 -1.93 12.01
N ASN A 67 11.69 -1.29 10.89
CA ASN A 67 12.19 0.09 10.86
C ASN A 67 11.10 1.05 10.39
N VAL A 68 10.18 1.35 11.30
CA VAL A 68 9.08 2.29 11.08
C VAL A 68 9.60 3.70 10.72
N PRO A 69 8.88 4.43 9.86
CA PRO A 69 9.36 5.70 9.33
C PRO A 69 9.54 6.75 10.43
N HIS A 70 10.61 7.53 10.30
CA HIS A 70 10.97 8.60 11.24
C HIS A 70 11.42 9.92 10.59
N PRO A 71 10.80 10.40 9.50
CA PRO A 71 11.10 11.73 8.97
C PRO A 71 10.68 12.82 9.95
N SER A 72 11.38 13.95 9.91
CA SER A 72 10.98 15.11 10.69
C SER A 72 9.68 15.72 10.14
N VAL A 73 8.90 16.35 11.02
CA VAL A 73 7.71 17.13 10.60
C VAL A 73 8.11 18.23 9.60
N ALA A 74 9.29 18.83 9.77
CA ALA A 74 9.80 19.87 8.88
C ALA A 74 10.06 19.33 7.46
N THR A 75 10.64 18.13 7.35
CA THR A 75 10.89 17.46 6.08
C THR A 75 9.60 17.19 5.32
N ILE A 76 8.55 16.70 6.01
CA ILE A 76 7.24 16.47 5.38
C ILE A 76 6.59 17.81 4.97
N ALA A 77 6.69 18.83 5.82
CA ALA A 77 6.10 20.14 5.58
C ALA A 77 6.72 20.81 4.33
N ASP A 78 8.04 20.77 4.22
CA ASP A 78 8.78 21.29 3.07
C ASP A 78 8.42 20.55 1.77
N ALA A 79 8.41 19.21 1.81
CA ALA A 79 8.07 18.39 0.65
C ALA A 79 6.63 18.61 0.14
N ILE A 80 5.67 18.84 1.05
CA ILE A 80 4.27 19.12 0.71
C ILE A 80 4.03 20.60 0.36
N GLY A 81 4.91 21.51 0.81
CA GLY A 81 4.75 22.95 0.62
C GLY A 81 3.75 23.60 1.60
N VAL A 82 3.74 23.16 2.86
CA VAL A 82 2.86 23.71 3.92
C VAL A 82 3.65 24.02 5.20
N THR A 83 3.01 24.68 6.16
CA THR A 83 3.66 24.95 7.45
C THR A 83 3.81 23.68 8.29
N THR A 84 4.86 23.63 9.13
CA THR A 84 5.04 22.57 10.12
C THR A 84 3.84 22.42 11.05
N ARG A 85 3.19 23.53 11.42
CA ARG A 85 1.99 23.54 12.25
C ARG A 85 0.82 22.83 11.57
N THR A 86 0.68 22.96 10.26
CA THR A 86 -0.33 22.22 9.48
C THR A 86 -0.09 20.72 9.60
N ILE A 87 1.14 20.26 9.35
CA ILE A 87 1.48 18.83 9.46
C ILE A 87 1.26 18.31 10.88
N GLN A 88 1.67 19.04 11.92
CA GLN A 88 1.43 18.66 13.31
C GLN A 88 -0.06 18.47 13.61
N LYS A 89 -0.90 19.39 13.15
CA LYS A 89 -2.36 19.31 13.33
C LYS A 89 -2.94 18.09 12.64
N ARG A 90 -2.51 17.80 11.40
CA ARG A 90 -2.94 16.62 10.63
C ARG A 90 -2.51 15.31 11.28
N VAL A 91 -1.24 15.19 11.65
CA VAL A 91 -0.71 14.02 12.36
C VAL A 91 -1.47 13.79 13.67
N SER A 92 -1.79 14.86 14.41
CA SER A 92 -2.59 14.75 15.64
C SER A 92 -4.02 14.27 15.35
N ALA A 93 -4.64 14.72 14.26
CA ALA A 93 -5.97 14.27 13.85
C ALA A 93 -5.96 12.79 13.40
N LEU A 94 -4.94 12.37 12.63
CA LEU A 94 -4.75 10.96 12.24
C LEU A 94 -4.56 10.05 13.45
N GLN A 95 -3.84 10.53 14.47
CA GLN A 95 -3.67 9.82 15.74
C GLN A 95 -4.97 9.76 16.54
N ALA A 96 -5.72 10.86 16.61
CA ALA A 96 -7.03 10.88 17.28
C ALA A 96 -8.05 9.96 16.60
N ALA A 97 -7.98 9.83 15.27
CA ALA A 97 -8.77 8.87 14.50
C ALA A 97 -8.27 7.42 14.65
N GLY A 98 -7.17 7.18 15.35
CA GLY A 98 -6.57 5.86 15.54
C GLY A 98 -6.00 5.26 14.25
N LEU A 99 -5.65 6.08 13.26
CA LEU A 99 -5.09 5.62 11.97
C LEU A 99 -3.57 5.50 12.04
N ILE A 100 -2.90 6.38 12.79
CA ILE A 100 -1.45 6.28 13.02
C ILE A 100 -1.14 6.41 14.50
N THR A 101 0.01 5.89 14.92
CA THR A 101 0.56 6.16 16.25
C THR A 101 1.91 6.85 16.12
N ARG A 102 2.21 7.73 17.07
CA ARG A 102 3.47 8.48 17.13
C ARG A 102 4.21 8.13 18.41
N GLU A 103 5.40 7.56 18.29
CA GLU A 103 6.29 7.32 19.44
C GLU A 103 7.33 8.43 19.49
N GLU A 104 7.27 9.24 20.56
CA GLU A 104 8.26 10.29 20.80
C GLU A 104 9.57 9.69 21.26
N ARG A 105 10.65 10.00 20.52
CA ARG A 105 12.00 9.61 20.91
C ARG A 105 12.68 10.77 21.63
N ARG A 106 12.73 10.70 22.95
CA ARG A 106 13.50 11.66 23.77
C ARG A 106 14.77 10.99 24.26
N HIS A 107 15.93 11.56 23.92
CA HIS A 107 17.19 11.17 24.54
C HIS A 107 17.54 12.19 25.63
N ALA A 108 17.70 11.71 26.86
CA ALA A 108 18.08 12.55 28.01
C ALA A 108 19.38 13.34 27.80
N LYS A 109 20.28 12.87 26.91
CA LYS A 109 21.61 13.47 26.67
C LYS A 109 21.73 14.27 25.36
N PHE A 110 20.85 14.07 24.38
CA PHE A 110 20.99 14.64 23.01
C PHE A 110 19.74 15.39 22.53
N GLY A 111 18.74 15.57 23.39
CA GLY A 111 17.50 16.28 23.05
C GLY A 111 16.45 15.40 22.36
N SER A 112 15.49 16.05 21.69
CA SER A 112 14.40 15.38 20.98
C SER A 112 14.89 14.84 19.64
N GLN A 113 14.62 13.56 19.37
CA GLN A 113 14.83 12.97 18.05
C GLN A 113 13.53 13.02 17.24
N THR A 114 13.60 12.64 15.96
CA THR A 114 12.40 12.52 15.14
C THR A 114 11.50 11.39 15.66
N ASN A 115 10.20 11.62 15.55
CA ASN A 115 9.21 10.65 16.02
C ASN A 115 9.16 9.44 15.10
N LEU A 116 8.83 8.28 15.68
CA LEU A 116 8.49 7.08 14.91
C LEU A 116 6.98 7.09 14.63
N TYR A 117 6.58 6.68 13.43
CA TYR A 117 5.18 6.60 13.03
C TYR A 117 4.78 5.16 12.69
N ARG A 118 3.75 4.60 13.34
CA ARG A 118 3.21 3.28 12.97
C ARG A 118 1.85 3.39 12.28
N PHE A 119 1.55 2.43 11.43
CA PHE A 119 0.34 2.37 10.61
C PHE A 119 -0.64 1.26 11.00
N ASP A 120 -0.43 0.59 12.15
CA ASP A 120 -1.25 -0.55 12.58
C ASP A 120 -2.75 -0.21 12.59
N GLY A 121 -3.06 1.00 13.03
CA GLY A 121 -4.42 1.55 13.04
C GLY A 121 -5.04 1.68 11.65
N LEU A 122 -4.29 2.26 10.70
CA LEU A 122 -4.70 2.41 9.31
C LEU A 122 -4.89 1.05 8.64
N ILE A 123 -3.96 0.12 8.85
CA ILE A 123 -4.04 -1.24 8.32
C ILE A 123 -5.31 -1.92 8.83
N LYS A 124 -5.56 -1.84 10.14
CA LYS A 124 -6.77 -2.39 10.78
C LYS A 124 -8.05 -1.76 10.21
N ALA A 125 -8.07 -0.44 10.02
CA ALA A 125 -9.21 0.27 9.46
C ALA A 125 -9.50 -0.11 7.99
N CYS A 126 -8.45 -0.47 7.23
CA CYS A 126 -8.58 -0.82 5.81
C CYS A 126 -8.91 -2.30 5.56
N MET A 127 -8.61 -3.17 6.52
CA MET A 127 -8.79 -4.62 6.41
C MET A 127 -10.20 -5.06 5.97
N PRO A 128 -11.31 -4.56 6.55
CA PRO A 128 -12.65 -4.97 6.12
C PRO A 128 -12.93 -4.61 4.65
N PHE A 129 -12.55 -3.41 4.21
CA PHE A 129 -12.72 -3.00 2.81
C PHE A 129 -11.89 -3.85 1.84
N ALA A 130 -10.68 -4.24 2.25
CA ALA A 130 -9.82 -5.11 1.46
C ALA A 130 -10.45 -6.50 1.30
N GLN A 131 -10.98 -7.06 2.39
CA GLN A 131 -11.64 -8.36 2.39
C GLN A 131 -12.87 -8.37 1.47
N GLU A 132 -13.77 -7.39 1.64
CA GLU A 132 -14.95 -7.25 0.79
C GLU A 132 -14.58 -7.17 -0.71
N LYS A 133 -13.53 -6.40 -1.04
CA LYS A 133 -13.08 -6.25 -2.41
C LYS A 133 -12.54 -7.55 -3.00
N VAL A 134 -11.75 -8.29 -2.22
CA VAL A 134 -11.19 -9.59 -2.64
C VAL A 134 -12.31 -10.60 -2.85
N GLU A 135 -13.31 -10.65 -1.96
CA GLU A 135 -14.48 -11.52 -2.09
C GLU A 135 -15.31 -11.17 -3.32
N ALA A 136 -15.61 -9.90 -3.54
CA ALA A 136 -16.32 -9.43 -4.73
C ALA A 136 -15.58 -9.77 -6.02
N ALA A 137 -14.24 -9.68 -6.03
CA ALA A 137 -13.43 -10.07 -7.18
C ALA A 137 -13.46 -11.58 -7.44
N LYS A 138 -13.41 -12.41 -6.39
CA LYS A 138 -13.53 -13.88 -6.50
C LYS A 138 -14.89 -14.28 -7.08
N LYS A 139 -15.98 -13.75 -6.53
CA LYS A 139 -17.35 -14.03 -7.00
C LYS A 139 -17.52 -13.65 -8.49
N LYS A 140 -17.06 -12.47 -8.89
CA LYS A 140 -17.08 -12.04 -10.30
C LYS A 140 -16.26 -12.96 -11.20
N ALA A 141 -15.12 -13.44 -10.73
CA ALA A 141 -14.30 -14.38 -11.49
C ALA A 141 -14.98 -15.74 -11.67
N GLU A 142 -15.67 -16.24 -10.64
CA GLU A 142 -16.45 -17.48 -10.69
C GLU A 142 -17.64 -17.35 -11.65
N GLU A 143 -18.44 -16.29 -11.52
CA GLU A 143 -19.55 -15.99 -12.44
C GLU A 143 -19.09 -15.88 -13.90
N ASN A 144 -17.94 -15.25 -14.13
CA ASN A 144 -17.33 -15.16 -15.46
C ASN A 144 -16.91 -16.55 -15.98
N LYS A 145 -16.28 -17.38 -15.15
CA LYS A 145 -15.90 -18.75 -15.52
C LYS A 145 -17.13 -19.60 -15.86
N GLU A 146 -18.20 -19.51 -15.08
CA GLU A 146 -19.45 -20.19 -15.37
C GLU A 146 -20.07 -19.72 -16.68
N ARG A 147 -20.12 -18.41 -16.93
CA ARG A 147 -20.64 -17.85 -18.18
C ARG A 147 -19.85 -18.36 -19.39
N VAL A 148 -18.52 -18.41 -19.30
CA VAL A 148 -17.66 -18.95 -20.36
C VAL A 148 -17.91 -20.45 -20.56
N LYS A 149 -18.06 -21.24 -19.48
CA LYS A 149 -18.41 -22.66 -19.58
C LYS A 149 -19.75 -22.89 -20.28
N ARG A 150 -20.79 -22.12 -19.96
CA ARG A 150 -22.13 -22.23 -20.56
C ARG A 150 -22.15 -21.93 -22.07
N LYS A 151 -21.29 -21.03 -22.54
CA LYS A 151 -21.22 -20.60 -23.95
C LYS A 151 -20.18 -21.35 -24.79
N LYS A 152 -19.50 -22.37 -24.25
CA LYS A 152 -18.45 -23.08 -24.97
C LYS A 152 -19.07 -23.97 -26.07
N PRO A 153 -18.82 -23.73 -27.37
CA PRO A 153 -19.32 -24.59 -28.43
C PRO A 153 -18.71 -25.99 -28.31
N LYS A 154 -19.51 -27.03 -28.53
CA LYS A 154 -18.99 -28.41 -28.67
C LYS A 154 -18.34 -28.52 -30.05
N LEU A 155 -17.01 -28.61 -30.07
CA LEU A 155 -16.29 -28.98 -31.28
C LEU A 155 -16.46 -30.49 -31.48
N VAL A 156 -17.20 -30.90 -32.50
CA VAL A 156 -17.22 -32.28 -32.98
C VAL A 156 -16.24 -32.34 -34.14
N VAL A 157 -15.16 -33.07 -33.98
CA VAL A 157 -14.18 -33.32 -35.05
C VAL A 157 -14.37 -34.78 -35.46
N ASN A 158 -15.01 -34.99 -36.61
CA ASN A 158 -15.06 -36.32 -37.23
C ASN A 158 -13.76 -36.50 -38.02
N ASN A 159 -12.94 -37.45 -37.61
CA ASN A 159 -11.68 -37.80 -38.29
C ASN A 159 -11.85 -38.96 -39.28
N ASP A 160 -13.09 -39.34 -39.60
CA ASP A 160 -13.39 -40.57 -40.37
C ASP A 160 -13.37 -40.36 -41.90
N ASP A 161 -13.14 -39.14 -42.40
CA ASP A 161 -13.12 -38.82 -43.84
C ASP A 161 -11.69 -38.62 -44.41
N LEU A 162 -10.76 -39.51 -44.07
CA LEU A 162 -9.50 -39.67 -44.82
C LEU A 162 -9.48 -41.05 -45.48
N GLY A 163 -10.30 -41.16 -46.54
CA GLY A 163 -10.23 -42.22 -47.54
C GLY A 163 -9.42 -41.78 -48.76
#